data_AF-A0AAV2ARB7-F1
#
_entry.id   AF-A0AAV2ARB7-F1
#
_cell.length_a   1.000
_cell.length_b   1.000
_cell.length_c   1.000
_cell.angle_alpha   90.00
_cell.angle_beta   90.00
_cell.angle_gamma   90.00
#
_symmetry.space_group_name_H-M   'P 1'
#
loop_
_entity.id
_entity.type
_entity.pdbx_description
1 polymer ?
#
loop_
_entity_poly.entity_id
_entity_poly.type
_entity_poly.pdbx_seq_one_letter_code
_entity_poly.pdbx_strand_id
1 'polypeptide(L)'
;MSLSMYSTSENLSVEEDKNILKSCQICGRTFNPKSLERHEKICEKSKKCNRRTVFNSFLQRAREIRAIPVTVDEKKDKDKSNQKGKWKEEHENLMCVARGGKNSKEILNNGFSAQKKFDQ
;
A
#
# COMPACT_ATOMS: atom_id res chain seq x y z
N MET A 1 -45.76 -64.48 -0.35
CA MET A 1 -45.18 -63.22 0.14
C MET A 1 -44.39 -62.63 -1.01
N SER A 2 -45.05 -61.80 -1.83
CA SER A 2 -44.46 -61.24 -3.05
C SER A 2 -43.67 -59.99 -2.69
N LEU A 3 -42.35 -60.03 -2.90
CA LEU A 3 -41.49 -58.85 -2.85
C LEU A 3 -41.78 -57.98 -4.08
N SER A 4 -42.50 -56.87 -3.90
CA SER A 4 -42.71 -55.87 -4.95
C SER A 4 -42.10 -54.53 -4.57
N MET A 5 -41.11 -54.13 -5.37
CA MET A 5 -40.90 -52.76 -5.85
C MET A 5 -40.53 -51.71 -4.79
N TYR A 6 -39.28 -51.72 -4.32
CA TYR A 6 -38.65 -50.45 -3.96
C TYR A 6 -38.09 -49.83 -5.24
N SER A 7 -38.90 -48.99 -5.86
CA SER A 7 -38.48 -48.13 -6.98
C SER A 7 -37.57 -47.04 -6.42
N THR A 8 -36.29 -47.36 -6.22
CA THR A 8 -35.25 -46.33 -6.09
C THR A 8 -34.85 -45.89 -7.49
N SER A 9 -35.77 -45.16 -8.13
CA SER A 9 -35.44 -44.38 -9.32
C SER A 9 -34.45 -43.30 -8.91
N GLU A 10 -33.19 -43.55 -9.25
CA GLU A 10 -32.25 -42.58 -9.82
C GLU A 10 -32.33 -41.17 -9.22
N ASN A 11 -31.57 -40.95 -8.16
CA ASN A 11 -30.83 -39.70 -8.02
C ASN A 11 -29.33 -40.01 -8.13
N LEU A 12 -28.98 -40.42 -9.34
CA LEU A 12 -27.62 -40.63 -9.81
C LEU A 12 -27.03 -39.26 -10.14
N SER A 13 -25.93 -38.94 -9.46
CA SER A 13 -24.87 -38.02 -9.87
C SER A 13 -25.24 -36.58 -10.25
N VAL A 14 -25.06 -35.65 -9.30
CA VAL A 14 -24.55 -34.30 -9.64
C VAL A 14 -23.46 -33.91 -8.64
N GLU A 15 -22.34 -34.64 -8.60
CA GLU A 15 -21.16 -34.21 -7.84
C GLU A 15 -19.85 -34.49 -8.59
N GLU A 16 -19.81 -34.26 -9.91
CA GLU A 16 -18.61 -34.42 -10.73
C GLU A 16 -18.28 -33.16 -11.52
N ASP A 17 -17.94 -32.05 -10.85
CA ASP A 17 -17.36 -30.87 -11.52
C ASP A 17 -16.36 -30.14 -10.61
N LYS A 18 -15.57 -30.88 -9.82
CA LYS A 18 -14.54 -30.25 -8.96
C LYS A 18 -13.29 -29.82 -9.71
N ASN A 19 -13.12 -30.26 -10.97
CA ASN A 19 -11.90 -30.02 -11.76
C ASN A 19 -12.10 -29.07 -12.96
N ILE A 20 -13.34 -28.64 -13.25
CA ILE A 20 -13.58 -27.68 -14.34
C ILE A 20 -13.47 -26.26 -13.78
N LEU A 21 -12.32 -25.64 -13.98
CA LEU A 21 -12.10 -24.23 -13.65
C LEU A 21 -12.51 -23.37 -14.84
N LYS A 22 -13.44 -22.44 -14.62
CA LYS A 22 -13.90 -21.46 -15.61
C LYS A 22 -13.38 -20.07 -15.27
N SER A 23 -13.00 -19.28 -16.26
CA SER A 23 -12.54 -17.90 -16.08
C SER A 23 -13.69 -16.91 -15.98
N CYS A 24 -13.61 -15.98 -15.04
CA CYS A 24 -14.52 -14.84 -14.96
C CYS A 24 -14.26 -13.85 -16.11
N GLN A 25 -15.30 -13.48 -16.86
CA GLN A 25 -15.19 -12.53 -17.99
C GLN A 25 -14.86 -11.09 -17.55
N ILE A 26 -15.07 -10.78 -16.26
CA ILE A 26 -14.91 -9.41 -15.72
C ILE A 26 -13.49 -9.17 -15.19
N CYS A 27 -12.88 -10.16 -14.54
CA CYS A 27 -11.55 -10.03 -13.93
C CYS A 27 -10.51 -11.07 -14.38
N GLY A 28 -10.88 -12.02 -15.23
CA GLY A 28 -9.97 -13.03 -15.79
C GLY A 28 -9.55 -14.15 -14.82
N ARG A 29 -9.98 -14.12 -13.56
CA ARG A 29 -9.62 -15.15 -12.57
C ARG A 29 -10.41 -16.44 -12.78
N THR A 30 -9.78 -17.58 -12.52
CA THR A 30 -10.35 -18.92 -12.70
C THR A 30 -10.98 -19.45 -11.41
N PHE A 31 -12.19 -20.01 -11.50
CA PHE A 31 -12.95 -20.54 -10.36
C PHE A 31 -13.72 -21.81 -10.73
N ASN A 32 -14.04 -22.62 -9.73
CA ASN A 32 -15.01 -23.71 -9.87
C ASN A 32 -16.41 -23.15 -10.16
N PRO A 33 -17.31 -23.87 -10.86
CA PRO A 33 -18.62 -23.36 -11.28
C PRO A 33 -19.47 -22.86 -10.10
N LYS A 34 -19.53 -23.62 -9.00
CA LYS A 34 -20.25 -23.24 -7.76
C LYS A 34 -19.69 -21.94 -7.14
N SER A 35 -18.40 -21.64 -7.31
CA SER A 35 -17.75 -20.43 -6.78
C SER A 35 -17.82 -19.26 -7.78
N LEU A 36 -17.78 -19.55 -9.07
CA LEU A 36 -17.86 -18.56 -10.15
C LEU A 36 -19.20 -17.80 -10.08
N GLU A 37 -20.32 -18.48 -9.84
CA GLU A 37 -21.63 -17.83 -9.74
C GLU A 37 -21.69 -16.76 -8.63
N ARG A 38 -21.08 -17.04 -7.47
CA ARG A 38 -20.97 -16.06 -6.38
C ARG A 38 -19.96 -14.96 -6.72
N HIS A 39 -18.85 -15.36 -7.34
CA HIS A 39 -17.81 -14.44 -7.76
C HIS A 39 -18.32 -13.40 -8.75
N GLU A 40 -19.08 -13.79 -9.79
CA GLU A 40 -19.60 -12.90 -10.82
C GLU A 40 -20.41 -11.74 -10.23
N LYS A 41 -21.35 -12.06 -9.33
CA LYS A 41 -22.20 -11.07 -8.63
C LYS A 41 -21.40 -10.06 -7.81
N ILE A 42 -20.27 -10.47 -7.22
CA ILE A 42 -19.40 -9.60 -6.41
C ILE A 42 -18.40 -8.84 -7.28
N CYS A 43 -17.86 -9.51 -8.31
CA CYS A 43 -16.88 -8.97 -9.22
C CYS A 43 -17.45 -7.80 -10.02
N GLU A 44 -18.69 -7.93 -10.49
CA GLU A 44 -19.43 -6.85 -11.15
C GLU A 44 -19.58 -5.62 -10.23
N LYS A 45 -20.06 -5.84 -8.99
CA LYS A 45 -20.17 -4.78 -7.98
C LYS A 45 -18.81 -4.14 -7.70
N SER A 46 -17.75 -4.94 -7.59
CA SER A 46 -16.40 -4.45 -7.30
C SER A 46 -15.84 -3.58 -8.42
N LYS A 47 -16.05 -3.95 -9.69
CA LYS A 47 -15.67 -3.12 -10.84
C LYS A 47 -16.43 -1.81 -10.88
N LYS A 48 -17.74 -1.83 -10.60
CA LYS A 48 -18.56 -0.62 -10.49
C LYS A 48 -18.12 0.28 -9.33
N CYS A 49 -17.69 -0.32 -8.21
CA CYS A 49 -17.23 0.37 -7.01
C CYS A 49 -15.74 0.76 -7.02
N ASN A 50 -15.03 0.76 -8.17
CA ASN A 50 -13.65 1.26 -8.28
C ASN A 50 -13.49 2.77 -7.96
N ARG A 51 -14.59 3.42 -7.58
CA ARG A 51 -14.64 4.80 -7.08
C ARG A 51 -14.34 4.90 -5.58
N ARG A 52 -14.09 3.79 -4.88
CA ARG A 52 -13.70 3.83 -3.47
C ARG A 52 -12.34 4.52 -3.35
N THR A 53 -12.29 5.57 -2.55
CA THR A 53 -11.07 6.32 -2.28
C THR A 53 -10.03 5.42 -1.62
N VAL A 54 -8.76 5.72 -1.85
CA VAL A 54 -7.65 4.99 -1.22
C VAL A 54 -7.79 5.10 0.29
N PHE A 55 -7.85 3.96 0.96
CA PHE A 55 -7.90 3.90 2.42
C PHE A 55 -6.63 4.53 3.01
N ASN A 56 -6.80 5.57 3.80
CA ASN A 56 -5.69 6.27 4.43
C ASN A 56 -5.65 5.93 5.93
N SER A 57 -4.64 5.16 6.34
CA SER A 57 -4.44 4.74 7.74
C SER A 57 -4.29 5.92 8.71
N PHE A 58 -3.74 7.05 8.27
CA PHE A 58 -3.62 8.24 9.11
C PHE A 58 -5.00 8.84 9.42
N LEU A 59 -5.85 8.99 8.39
CA LEU A 59 -7.21 9.50 8.56
C LEU A 59 -8.05 8.58 9.45
N GLN A 60 -7.92 7.26 9.26
CA GLN A 60 -8.61 6.27 10.09
C GLN A 60 -8.22 6.43 11.57
N ARG A 61 -6.92 6.48 11.88
CA ARG A 61 -6.42 6.65 13.25
C ARG A 61 -6.81 8.00 13.85
N ALA A 62 -6.72 9.08 13.08
CA ALA A 62 -7.12 10.42 13.53
C ALA A 62 -8.62 10.48 13.89
N ARG A 63 -9.47 9.80 13.11
CA ARG A 63 -10.91 9.65 13.36
C ARG A 63 -11.19 8.84 14.63
N GLU A 64 -10.51 7.71 14.80
CA GLU A 64 -10.69 6.82 15.96
C GLU A 64 -10.30 7.48 17.29
N ILE A 65 -9.25 8.31 17.28
CA ILE A 65 -8.75 9.01 18.47
C ILE A 65 -9.63 10.26 18.80
N ARG A 66 -10.60 10.63 17.95
CA ARG A 66 -11.41 11.88 18.04
C ARG A 66 -10.57 13.15 18.20
N ALA A 67 -9.29 13.13 17.81
CA ALA A 67 -8.37 14.22 18.10
C ALA A 67 -8.52 15.41 17.16
N ILE A 68 -9.09 15.25 15.95
CA ILE A 68 -9.08 16.31 14.92
C ILE A 68 -10.29 16.20 14.00
N PRO A 69 -11.11 17.26 13.80
CA PRO A 69 -12.01 17.35 12.67
C PRO A 69 -11.17 17.52 11.40
N VAL A 70 -11.07 16.47 10.58
CA VAL A 70 -10.39 16.54 9.29
C VAL A 70 -11.32 17.24 8.30
N THR A 71 -11.26 18.57 8.24
CA THR A 71 -11.61 19.26 7.00
C THR A 71 -10.50 18.93 6.01
N VAL A 72 -10.85 18.18 4.98
CA VAL A 72 -10.02 18.08 3.77
C VAL A 72 -10.13 19.42 3.05
N ASP A 73 -9.49 20.44 3.60
CA ASP A 73 -9.29 21.70 2.90
C ASP A 73 -8.28 21.44 1.79
N GLU A 74 -8.76 21.59 0.56
CA GLU A 74 -7.96 21.53 -0.64
C GLU A 74 -6.75 22.47 -0.53
N LYS A 75 -5.58 21.88 -0.82
CA LYS A 75 -4.29 22.52 -1.10
C LYS A 75 -4.34 24.05 -1.13
N LYS A 76 -3.95 24.67 -0.01
CA LYS A 76 -3.14 25.89 -0.12
C LYS A 76 -1.71 25.43 -0.25
N ASP A 77 -1.28 25.28 -1.50
CA ASP A 77 0.12 25.28 -1.90
C ASP A 77 0.74 26.61 -1.47
N LYS A 78 1.05 26.74 -0.17
CA LYS A 78 1.99 27.71 0.34
C LYS A 78 3.30 26.99 0.48
N ASP A 79 4.12 27.15 -0.55
CA ASP A 79 5.54 27.45 -0.44
C ASP A 79 6.07 27.29 1.00
N LYS A 80 6.48 26.07 1.34
CA LYS A 80 7.49 25.83 2.37
C LYS A 80 8.79 25.51 1.66
N SER A 81 9.22 26.42 0.78
CA SER A 81 10.63 26.56 0.57
C SER A 81 11.27 26.87 1.94
N ASN A 82 12.37 26.19 2.21
CA ASN A 82 13.37 26.65 3.17
C ASN A 82 13.09 26.49 4.68
N GLN A 83 12.79 25.28 5.13
CA GLN A 83 13.30 24.80 6.43
C GLN A 83 13.73 23.33 6.25
N LYS A 84 14.87 23.09 5.61
CA LYS A 84 15.47 21.74 5.61
C LYS A 84 15.85 21.42 7.06
N GLY A 85 15.11 20.51 7.67
CA GLY A 85 15.32 20.12 9.06
C GLY A 85 16.73 19.55 9.29
N LYS A 86 17.18 19.64 10.55
CA LYS A 86 18.50 19.23 11.05
C LYS A 86 19.00 17.86 10.54
N TRP A 87 18.10 16.88 10.33
CA TRP A 87 18.47 15.55 9.85
C TRP A 87 19.04 15.55 8.41
N LYS A 88 18.55 16.44 7.53
CA LYS A 88 19.04 16.51 6.13
C LYS A 88 20.46 17.05 6.08
N GLU A 89 20.73 18.05 6.92
CA GLU A 89 22.06 18.65 7.09
C GLU A 89 23.04 17.63 7.69
N GLU A 90 22.59 16.83 8.66
CA GLU A 90 23.40 15.76 9.23
C GLU A 90 23.73 14.67 8.19
N HIS A 91 22.76 14.26 7.37
CA HIS A 91 23.01 13.35 6.26
C HIS A 91 23.98 13.92 5.23
N GLU A 92 23.82 15.18 4.85
CA GLU A 92 24.68 15.85 3.87
C GLU A 92 26.12 15.99 4.38
N ASN A 93 26.29 16.34 5.66
CA ASN A 93 27.60 16.39 6.30
C ASN A 93 28.26 15.01 6.36
N LEU A 94 27.51 13.96 6.66
CA LEU A 94 28.03 12.58 6.63
C LEU A 94 28.43 12.15 5.22
N MET A 95 27.63 12.47 4.20
CA MET A 95 27.96 12.19 2.80
C MET A 95 29.20 12.97 2.33
N CYS A 96 29.38 14.21 2.81
CA CYS A 96 30.57 15.02 2.54
C CYS A 96 31.83 14.39 3.16
N VAL A 97 31.75 13.99 4.44
CA VAL A 97 32.86 13.32 5.14
C VAL A 97 33.24 12.00 4.46
N ALA A 98 32.25 11.19 4.05
CA ALA A 98 32.50 9.93 3.34
C ALA A 98 33.22 10.14 1.99
N ARG A 99 33.00 11.28 1.32
CA ARG A 99 33.69 11.69 0.09
C ARG A 99 35.08 12.30 0.36
N GLY A 100 35.56 12.26 1.60
CA GLY A 100 36.85 12.84 2.02
C GLY A 100 36.80 14.35 2.31
N GLY A 101 35.61 14.95 2.33
CA GLY A 101 35.40 16.33 2.74
C GLY A 101 35.45 16.51 4.26
N LYS A 102 35.47 17.77 4.71
CA LYS A 102 35.44 18.11 6.14
C LYS A 102 34.01 18.40 6.60
N ASN A 103 33.68 18.05 7.83
CA ASN A 103 32.38 18.38 8.42
C ASN A 103 32.29 19.90 8.66
N SER A 104 31.26 20.53 8.09
CA SER A 104 31.03 21.98 8.21
C SER A 104 30.87 22.44 9.68
N LYS A 105 30.27 21.62 10.54
CA LYS A 105 30.09 21.91 11.98
C LYS A 105 31.40 21.88 12.74
N GLU A 106 32.34 21.01 12.37
CA GLU A 106 33.67 20.97 12.97
C GLU A 106 34.54 22.15 12.53
N ILE A 107 34.42 22.59 11.28
CA ILE A 107 35.18 23.76 10.77
C ILE A 107 34.74 25.05 11.47
N LEU A 108 33.44 25.21 11.76
CA LEU A 108 32.91 26.37 12.46
C LEU A 108 33.24 26.35 13.96
N ASN A 109 33.16 25.18 14.61
CA ASN A 109 33.48 25.06 16.03
C ASN A 109 34.98 25.15 16.33
N ASN A 110 35.84 24.73 15.41
CA ASN A 110 37.30 24.76 15.59
C ASN A 110 37.95 26.03 14.99
N GLY A 111 37.17 27.11 14.82
CA GLY A 111 37.57 28.45 14.39
C GLY A 111 38.91 28.54 13.67
N PHE A 112 38.88 28.59 12.32
CA PHE A 112 40.01 28.88 11.41
C PHE A 112 41.38 28.96 12.10
N SER A 113 41.94 27.80 12.48
CA SER A 113 43.32 27.72 12.95
C SER A 113 44.25 27.94 11.77
N ALA A 114 44.72 29.19 11.65
CA ALA A 114 45.90 29.69 10.95
C ALA A 114 46.56 28.78 9.89
N GLN A 115 46.47 29.18 8.62
CA GLN A 115 47.52 28.88 7.65
C GLN A 115 48.77 29.67 8.04
N LYS A 116 49.69 29.03 8.77
CA LYS A 116 51.10 29.42 8.71
C LYS A 116 51.59 29.08 7.31
N LYS A 117 51.71 30.09 6.46
CA LYS A 117 52.55 30.01 5.26
C LYS A 117 53.98 29.78 5.74
N PHE A 118 54.55 28.65 5.35
CA PHE A 118 55.98 28.39 5.47
C PHE A 118 56.58 28.88 4.15
N ASP A 119 57.14 30.09 4.15
CA ASP A 119 57.94 30.59 3.05
C ASP A 119 59.40 30.18 3.29
N GLN A 120 59.93 29.43 2.31
CA GLN A 120 61.31 29.01 2.01
C GLN A 120 62.25 28.61 3.17
#